data_AF-A0A3A0BD93-F1
#
_entry.id   AF-A0A3A0BD93-F1
#
_cell.length_a   1.000
_cell.length_b   1.000
_cell.length_c   1.000
_cell.angle_alpha   90.00
_cell.angle_beta   90.00
_cell.angle_gamma   90.00
#
_symmetry.space_group_name_H-M   'P 1'
#
loop_
_entity.id
_entity.type
_entity.pdbx_description
1 polymer ?
#
loop_
_entity_poly.entity_id
_entity_poly.type
_entity_poly.pdbx_seq_one_letter_code
_entity_poly.pdbx_strand_id
1 'polypeptide(L)'
;MNQKSVAQLGFWSAIVVTLMLIVFPLSLAFNWSLNIAYGSSFLLAPAFVTMMVSVHHYAAPEKKVWSQLGLSFAIIYAVMCSLTYYVQLTFVKSNYLPITEEAVKPFVFIPGTPIFAQDMLGYVFFCLATLAAGPAFTGGKLEAWIKWLFIFNGILFAIPTLILPALTMPVNAAGTGVGNQVGDYANIVWSFYVAIATGLLANLFKRLKSTT
;
A
#
# COMPACT_ATOMS: atom_id res chain seq x y z
N MET A 1 6.13 24.83 7.62
CA MET A 1 5.51 23.85 8.54
C MET A 1 6.46 23.63 9.72
N ASN A 2 5.95 23.52 10.95
CA ASN A 2 6.78 23.28 12.13
C ASN A 2 7.43 21.88 12.01
N GLN A 3 8.76 21.79 12.17
CA GLN A 3 9.52 20.52 12.10
C GLN A 3 8.98 19.48 13.09
N LYS A 4 8.50 19.93 14.25
CA LYS A 4 7.86 19.06 15.24
C LYS A 4 6.57 18.42 14.74
N SER A 5 5.75 19.18 14.00
CA SER A 5 4.49 18.67 13.42
C SER A 5 4.79 17.65 12.32
N VAL A 6 5.80 17.89 11.48
CA VAL A 6 6.26 16.92 10.46
C VAL A 6 6.69 15.61 11.11
N ALA A 7 7.52 15.69 12.16
CA ALA A 7 8.04 14.51 12.84
C ALA A 7 6.92 13.73 13.57
N GLN A 8 5.97 14.42 14.20
CA GLN A 8 4.83 13.78 14.85
C GLN A 8 3.90 13.09 13.85
N LEU A 9 3.56 13.79 12.77
CA LEU A 9 2.68 13.27 11.73
C LEU A 9 3.33 12.04 11.07
N GLY A 10 4.60 12.17 10.66
CA GLY A 10 5.35 11.09 10.03
C GLY A 10 5.51 9.86 10.91
N PHE A 11 5.75 10.04 12.21
CA PHE A 11 5.85 8.95 13.18
C PHE A 11 4.53 8.16 13.28
N TRP A 12 3.41 8.85 13.53
CA TRP A 12 2.12 8.19 13.70
C TRP A 12 1.61 7.56 12.42
N SER A 13 1.75 8.25 11.28
CA SER A 13 1.36 7.69 9.99
C SER A 13 2.18 6.46 9.64
N ALA A 14 3.50 6.47 9.90
CA ALA A 14 4.34 5.31 9.64
C ALA A 14 3.96 4.11 10.53
N ILE A 15 3.63 4.35 11.81
CA ILE A 15 3.11 3.29 12.69
C ILE A 15 1.80 2.71 12.15
N VAL A 16 0.84 3.56 11.77
CA VAL A 16 -0.45 3.09 11.24
C VAL A 16 -0.22 2.27 9.96
N VAL A 17 0.62 2.74 9.04
CA VAL A 17 0.99 2.00 7.82
C VAL A 17 1.58 0.64 8.18
N THR A 18 2.57 0.59 9.07
CA THR A 18 3.18 -0.68 9.52
C THR A 18 2.16 -1.62 10.15
N LEU A 19 1.27 -1.12 11.02
CA LEU A 19 0.24 -1.93 11.66
C LEU A 19 -0.76 -2.47 10.64
N MET A 20 -1.22 -1.66 9.69
CA MET A 20 -2.16 -2.13 8.64
C MET A 20 -1.51 -3.18 7.74
N LEU A 21 -0.23 -3.02 7.40
CA LEU A 21 0.56 -4.01 6.66
C LEU A 21 0.83 -5.30 7.44
N ILE A 22 0.63 -5.33 8.75
CA ILE A 22 0.71 -6.56 9.57
C ILE A 22 -0.69 -7.17 9.76
N VAL A 23 -1.70 -6.34 10.04
CA VAL A 23 -3.08 -6.80 10.23
C VAL A 23 -3.64 -7.45 8.97
N PHE A 24 -3.38 -6.86 7.79
CA PHE A 24 -3.82 -7.40 6.50
C PHE A 24 -3.36 -8.86 6.28
N PRO A 25 -2.06 -9.18 6.23
CA PRO A 25 -1.61 -10.54 5.96
C PRO A 25 -1.98 -11.53 7.08
N LEU A 26 -2.06 -11.08 8.35
CA LEU A 26 -2.55 -11.94 9.44
C LEU A 26 -4.02 -12.31 9.24
N SER A 27 -4.85 -11.37 8.81
CA SER A 27 -6.27 -11.64 8.57
C SER A 27 -6.47 -12.66 7.44
N LEU A 28 -5.59 -12.67 6.43
CA LEU A 28 -5.56 -13.68 5.37
C LEU A 28 -5.01 -15.03 5.88
N ALA A 29 -3.85 -15.03 6.54
CA ALA A 29 -3.17 -16.25 6.98
C ALA A 29 -4.01 -17.07 7.98
N PHE A 30 -4.75 -16.40 8.87
CA PHE A 30 -5.60 -17.05 9.87
C PHE A 30 -7.08 -17.09 9.50
N ASN A 31 -7.44 -16.64 8.28
CA ASN A 31 -8.83 -16.59 7.80
C ASN A 31 -9.80 -15.88 8.77
N TRP A 32 -9.35 -14.80 9.43
CA TRP A 32 -10.14 -14.11 10.46
C TRP A 32 -11.39 -13.46 9.88
N SER A 33 -11.22 -12.63 8.84
CA SER A 33 -12.32 -12.00 8.11
C SER A 33 -11.79 -11.20 6.92
N LEU A 34 -12.40 -11.38 5.75
CA LEU A 34 -12.15 -10.51 4.59
C LEU A 34 -12.49 -9.04 4.88
N ASN A 35 -13.46 -8.76 5.76
CA ASN A 35 -13.78 -7.38 6.14
C ASN A 35 -12.64 -6.71 6.90
N ILE A 36 -11.87 -7.47 7.70
CA ILE A 36 -10.69 -6.95 8.39
C ILE A 36 -9.59 -6.68 7.37
N ALA A 37 -9.39 -7.58 6.41
CA ALA A 37 -8.45 -7.38 5.31
C ALA A 37 -8.78 -6.09 4.54
N TYR A 38 -10.00 -5.95 4.03
CA TYR A 38 -10.43 -4.76 3.29
C TYR A 38 -10.40 -3.49 4.15
N GLY A 39 -10.80 -3.56 5.41
CA GLY A 39 -10.76 -2.43 6.34
C GLY A 39 -9.34 -1.94 6.61
N SER A 40 -8.39 -2.87 6.81
CA SER A 40 -6.98 -2.52 7.01
C SER A 40 -6.36 -1.91 5.76
N SER A 41 -6.62 -2.45 4.57
CA SER A 41 -6.14 -1.88 3.32
C SER A 41 -6.80 -0.52 2.98
N PHE A 42 -8.06 -0.32 3.36
CA PHE A 42 -8.71 0.98 3.24
C PHE A 42 -8.05 2.05 4.13
N LEU A 43 -7.70 1.72 5.37
CA LEU A 43 -7.03 2.64 6.30
C LEU A 43 -5.55 2.86 5.95
N LEU A 44 -4.90 1.88 5.31
CA LEU A 44 -3.53 1.98 4.82
C LEU A 44 -3.38 3.13 3.81
N ALA A 45 -4.34 3.30 2.89
CA ALA A 45 -4.29 4.30 1.83
C ALA A 45 -4.08 5.75 2.32
N PRO A 46 -4.96 6.34 3.16
CA PRO A 46 -4.76 7.70 3.66
C PRO A 46 -3.56 7.81 4.62
N ALA A 47 -3.25 6.75 5.38
CA ALA A 47 -2.08 6.73 6.25
C ALA A 47 -0.77 6.80 5.43
N PHE A 48 -0.70 6.10 4.30
CA PHE A 48 0.44 6.14 3.39
C PHE A 48 0.63 7.53 2.75
N VAL A 49 -0.44 8.19 2.33
CA VAL A 49 -0.37 9.58 1.82
C VAL A 49 0.17 10.51 2.90
N THR A 50 -0.36 10.40 4.13
CA THR A 50 0.08 11.21 5.28
C THR A 50 1.57 10.99 5.59
N MET A 51 2.03 9.75 5.50
CA MET A 51 3.44 9.40 5.64
C MET A 51 4.29 10.04 4.54
N MET A 52 3.83 10.00 3.29
CA MET A 52 4.54 10.57 2.14
C MET A 52 4.59 12.10 2.16
N VAL A 53 3.56 12.77 2.69
CA VAL A 53 3.61 14.22 2.98
C VAL A 53 4.74 14.53 3.95
N SER A 54 4.87 13.72 5.02
CA SER A 54 5.94 13.89 6.01
C SER A 54 7.32 13.64 5.42
N VAL A 55 7.47 12.63 4.55
CA VAL A 55 8.71 12.36 3.79
C VAL A 55 9.06 13.53 2.87
N HIS A 56 8.09 14.11 2.17
CA HIS A 56 8.32 15.27 1.29
C HIS A 56 8.79 16.50 2.08
N HIS A 57 8.21 16.76 3.25
CA HIS A 57 8.65 17.86 4.11
C HIS A 57 9.99 17.60 4.80
N TYR A 58 10.35 16.33 5.00
CA TYR A 58 11.66 15.93 5.51
C TYR A 58 12.77 16.05 4.45
N ALA A 59 12.45 15.83 3.17
CA ALA A 59 13.44 15.83 2.09
C ALA A 59 14.20 17.16 1.95
N ALA A 60 15.50 17.06 1.69
CA ALA A 60 16.35 18.21 1.36
C ALA A 60 15.85 18.93 0.08
N PRO A 61 16.09 20.24 -0.06
CA PRO A 61 15.57 21.04 -1.19
C PRO A 61 15.82 20.42 -2.57
N GLU A 62 17.02 19.89 -2.80
CA GLU A 62 17.46 19.26 -4.05
C GLU A 62 16.79 17.91 -4.34
N LYS A 63 16.13 17.30 -3.35
CA LYS A 63 15.39 16.03 -3.46
C LYS A 63 13.87 16.24 -3.49
N LYS A 64 13.39 17.48 -3.41
CA LYS A 64 11.95 17.77 -3.38
C LYS A 64 11.19 17.33 -4.61
N VAL A 65 11.80 17.40 -5.79
CA VAL A 65 11.19 16.92 -7.04
C VAL A 65 10.85 15.43 -6.94
N TRP A 66 11.80 14.62 -6.46
CA TRP A 66 11.61 13.17 -6.30
C TRP A 66 10.59 12.81 -5.22
N SER A 67 10.65 13.47 -4.07
CA SER A 67 9.66 13.22 -3.01
C SER A 67 8.26 13.72 -3.35
N GLN A 68 8.13 14.81 -4.12
CA GLN A 68 6.84 15.27 -4.64
C GLN A 68 6.27 14.31 -5.68
N LEU A 69 7.11 13.76 -6.56
CA LEU A 69 6.72 12.70 -7.48
C LEU A 69 6.21 11.48 -6.71
N GLY A 70 6.94 11.07 -5.66
CA GLY A 70 6.52 9.98 -4.78
C GLY A 70 5.19 10.25 -4.09
N LEU A 71 4.98 11.47 -3.58
CA LEU A 71 3.69 11.87 -2.99
C LEU A 71 2.56 11.85 -4.03
N SER A 72 2.83 12.28 -5.25
CA SER A 72 1.82 12.28 -6.33
C SER A 72 1.36 10.87 -6.66
N PHE A 73 2.29 9.91 -6.76
CA PHE A 73 1.95 8.50 -6.92
C PHE A 73 1.21 7.92 -5.71
N ALA A 74 1.57 8.33 -4.49
CA ALA A 74 0.87 7.90 -3.29
C ALA A 74 -0.60 8.36 -3.28
N ILE A 75 -0.88 9.56 -3.78
CA ILE A 75 -2.26 10.07 -3.92
C ILE A 75 -3.04 9.22 -4.93
N ILE A 76 -2.45 8.90 -6.09
CA ILE A 76 -3.09 8.04 -7.10
C ILE A 76 -3.41 6.66 -6.51
N TYR A 77 -2.42 6.02 -5.87
CA TYR A 77 -2.62 4.77 -5.14
C TYR A 77 -3.79 4.86 -4.17
N ALA A 78 -3.82 5.89 -3.32
CA ALA A 78 -4.83 6.01 -2.29
C ALA A 78 -6.23 6.13 -2.87
N VAL A 79 -6.42 6.91 -3.94
CA VAL A 79 -7.73 7.02 -4.60
C VAL A 79 -8.18 5.67 -5.17
N MET A 80 -7.31 4.99 -5.91
CA MET A 80 -7.66 3.73 -6.57
C MET A 80 -8.01 2.63 -5.57
N CYS A 81 -7.16 2.43 -4.56
CA CYS A 81 -7.35 1.38 -3.56
C CYS A 81 -8.48 1.72 -2.58
N SER A 82 -8.65 2.98 -2.17
CA SER A 82 -9.78 3.37 -1.33
C SER A 82 -11.12 3.11 -2.02
N LEU A 83 -11.23 3.39 -3.32
CA LEU A 83 -12.44 3.05 -4.09
C LEU A 83 -12.70 1.55 -4.10
N THR A 84 -11.68 0.73 -4.35
CA THR A 84 -11.80 -0.74 -4.33
C THR A 84 -12.34 -1.23 -2.99
N TYR A 85 -11.68 -0.89 -1.88
CA TYR A 85 -12.03 -1.42 -0.57
C TYR A 85 -13.33 -0.84 -0.02
N TYR A 86 -13.63 0.43 -0.32
CA TYR A 86 -14.91 1.02 0.06
C TYR A 86 -16.07 0.32 -0.65
N VAL A 87 -15.94 -0.01 -1.94
CA VAL A 87 -16.94 -0.80 -2.69
C VAL A 87 -17.12 -2.19 -2.08
N GLN A 88 -16.04 -2.87 -1.66
CA GLN A 88 -16.15 -4.18 -0.99
C GLN A 88 -16.91 -4.07 0.34
N LEU A 89 -16.56 -3.09 1.17
CA LEU A 89 -17.08 -2.93 2.52
C LEU A 89 -18.52 -2.40 2.56
N THR A 90 -18.97 -1.72 1.49
CA THR A 90 -20.29 -1.09 1.43
C THR A 90 -21.18 -1.74 0.39
N PHE A 91 -20.89 -1.55 -0.90
CA PHE A 91 -21.73 -2.03 -1.99
C PHE A 91 -21.81 -3.55 -2.02
N VAL A 92 -20.69 -4.26 -2.13
CA VAL A 92 -20.70 -5.74 -2.24
C VAL A 92 -21.26 -6.40 -0.98
N LYS A 93 -20.87 -5.91 0.20
CA LYS A 93 -21.30 -6.47 1.49
C LYS A 93 -22.76 -6.21 1.82
N SER A 94 -23.28 -5.03 1.49
CA SER A 94 -24.58 -4.54 1.98
C SER A 94 -25.59 -4.28 0.87
N ASN A 95 -25.38 -4.82 -0.33
CA ASN A 95 -26.35 -4.69 -1.41
C ASN A 95 -27.69 -5.35 -1.02
N TYR A 96 -28.73 -4.53 -0.88
CA TYR A 96 -30.11 -4.95 -0.59
C TYR A 96 -31.03 -4.82 -1.82
N LEU A 97 -30.50 -4.32 -2.94
CA LEU A 97 -31.25 -4.19 -4.17
C LEU A 97 -31.40 -5.56 -4.84
N PRO A 98 -32.54 -5.84 -5.52
CA PRO A 98 -32.75 -7.08 -6.27
C PRO A 98 -31.96 -7.06 -7.59
N ILE A 99 -30.64 -6.92 -7.50
CA ILE A 99 -29.73 -6.94 -8.65
C ILE A 99 -29.33 -8.38 -8.93
N THR A 100 -29.24 -8.74 -10.21
CA THR A 100 -28.72 -10.05 -10.61
C THR A 100 -27.25 -10.20 -10.18
N GLU A 101 -26.84 -11.42 -9.81
CA GLU A 101 -25.45 -11.68 -9.42
C GLU A 101 -24.45 -11.28 -10.51
N GLU A 102 -24.84 -11.42 -11.79
CA GLU A 102 -24.04 -11.02 -12.95
C GLU A 102 -23.70 -9.53 -12.96
N ALA A 103 -24.60 -8.66 -12.48
CA ALA A 103 -24.37 -7.22 -12.42
C ALA A 103 -23.43 -6.82 -11.26
N VAL A 104 -23.37 -7.64 -10.20
CA VAL A 104 -22.46 -7.42 -9.05
C VAL A 104 -21.08 -8.01 -9.32
N LYS A 105 -20.99 -9.06 -10.15
CA LYS A 105 -19.77 -9.82 -10.43
C LYS A 105 -18.54 -8.97 -10.80
N PRO A 106 -18.62 -7.89 -11.62
CA PRO A 106 -17.47 -7.03 -11.91
C PRO A 106 -16.92 -6.29 -10.68
N PHE A 107 -17.73 -6.13 -9.65
CA PHE A 107 -17.38 -5.42 -8.42
C PHE A 107 -16.82 -6.33 -7.33
N VAL A 108 -16.86 -7.65 -7.49
CA VAL A 108 -16.30 -8.58 -6.50
C VAL A 108 -14.77 -8.59 -6.59
N PHE A 109 -14.06 -8.59 -5.45
CA PHE A 109 -12.59 -8.62 -5.44
C PHE A 109 -12.03 -10.02 -5.71
N ILE A 110 -11.99 -10.40 -7.00
CA ILE A 110 -11.46 -11.69 -7.47
C ILE A 110 -10.52 -11.45 -8.66
N PRO A 111 -9.41 -12.20 -8.81
CA PRO A 111 -8.56 -12.14 -10.00
C PRO A 111 -9.35 -12.21 -11.31
N GLY A 112 -9.11 -11.24 -12.21
CA GLY A 112 -9.80 -11.12 -13.50
C GLY A 112 -11.01 -10.17 -13.51
N THR A 113 -11.43 -9.66 -12.36
CA THR A 113 -12.46 -8.60 -12.29
C THR A 113 -11.88 -7.20 -12.51
N PRO A 114 -12.66 -6.23 -13.00
CA PRO A 114 -12.23 -4.84 -13.11
C PRO A 114 -11.76 -4.24 -11.78
N ILE A 115 -12.44 -4.55 -10.67
CA ILE A 115 -12.06 -4.07 -9.33
C ILE A 115 -10.69 -4.60 -8.92
N PHE A 116 -10.38 -5.87 -9.19
CA PHE A 116 -9.04 -6.42 -8.93
C PHE A 116 -7.96 -5.76 -9.80
N ALA A 117 -8.23 -5.57 -11.09
CA ALA A 117 -7.28 -4.91 -12.00
C ALA A 117 -6.98 -3.46 -11.57
N GLN A 118 -8.00 -2.73 -11.11
CA GLN A 118 -7.84 -1.39 -10.55
C GLN A 118 -6.95 -1.40 -9.32
N ASP A 119 -7.17 -2.32 -8.39
CA ASP A 119 -6.36 -2.44 -7.17
C ASP A 119 -4.89 -2.70 -7.49
N MET A 120 -4.62 -3.64 -8.39
CA MET A 120 -3.26 -3.95 -8.84
C MET A 120 -2.58 -2.72 -9.43
N LEU A 121 -3.26 -1.95 -10.28
CA LEU A 121 -2.71 -0.69 -10.82
C LEU A 121 -2.46 0.33 -9.70
N GLY A 122 -3.32 0.39 -8.68
CA GLY A 122 -3.07 1.16 -7.46
C GLY A 122 -1.74 0.78 -6.80
N TYR A 123 -1.49 -0.51 -6.58
CA TYR A 123 -0.25 -1.00 -5.98
C TYR A 123 1.00 -0.79 -6.86
N VAL A 124 0.85 -0.70 -8.19
CA VAL A 124 1.95 -0.22 -9.05
C VAL A 124 2.34 1.21 -8.66
N PHE A 125 1.36 2.10 -8.48
CA PHE A 125 1.62 3.47 -8.01
C PHE A 125 2.20 3.50 -6.60
N PHE A 126 1.82 2.58 -5.71
CA PHE A 126 2.47 2.43 -4.41
C PHE A 126 3.97 2.12 -4.57
N CYS A 127 4.33 1.17 -5.44
CA CYS A 127 5.72 0.80 -5.71
C CYS A 127 6.51 1.96 -6.33
N LEU A 128 5.90 2.69 -7.26
CA LEU A 128 6.50 3.89 -7.85
C LEU A 128 6.65 5.01 -6.82
N ALA A 129 5.71 5.16 -5.89
CA ALA A 129 5.78 6.13 -4.81
C ALA A 129 7.00 5.87 -3.91
N THR A 130 7.23 4.62 -3.50
CA THR A 130 8.40 4.26 -2.70
C THR A 130 9.70 4.43 -3.50
N LEU A 131 9.72 4.06 -4.79
CA LEU A 131 10.88 4.24 -5.66
C LEU A 131 11.32 5.69 -5.73
N ALA A 132 10.36 6.60 -5.98
CA ALA A 132 10.60 8.02 -6.09
C ALA A 132 10.93 8.68 -4.74
N ALA A 133 10.44 8.13 -3.63
CA ALA A 133 10.76 8.61 -2.29
C ALA A 133 12.15 8.17 -1.79
N GLY A 134 12.70 7.05 -2.27
CA GLY A 134 13.99 6.53 -1.83
C GLY A 134 15.14 7.56 -1.82
N PRO A 135 15.32 8.38 -2.87
CA PRO A 135 16.33 9.45 -2.90
C PRO A 135 16.21 10.54 -1.83
N ALA A 136 15.08 10.64 -1.12
CA ALA A 136 14.88 11.63 -0.06
C ALA A 136 15.70 11.34 1.22
N PHE A 137 16.20 10.10 1.37
CA PHE A 137 16.98 9.67 2.54
C PHE A 137 18.48 9.67 2.19
N THR A 138 19.27 10.54 2.83
CA THR A 138 20.67 10.82 2.44
C THR A 138 21.68 10.75 3.57
N GLY A 139 21.23 10.57 4.80
CA GLY A 139 22.03 10.59 6.02
C GLY A 139 22.59 9.24 6.42
N GLY A 140 22.48 8.92 7.72
CA GLY A 140 23.18 7.80 8.35
C GLY A 140 22.65 6.41 7.98
N LYS A 141 23.16 5.36 8.66
CA LYS A 141 22.83 3.95 8.37
C LYS A 141 21.33 3.67 8.29
N LEU A 142 20.52 4.26 9.17
CA LEU A 142 19.05 4.07 9.18
C LEU A 142 18.40 4.57 7.89
N GLU A 143 18.76 5.77 7.44
CA GLU A 143 18.28 6.36 6.20
C GLU A 143 18.73 5.55 4.98
N ALA A 144 19.95 5.04 4.99
CA ALA A 144 20.46 4.16 3.93
C ALA A 144 19.63 2.86 3.81
N TRP A 145 19.26 2.24 4.94
CA TRP A 145 18.39 1.07 4.93
C TRP A 145 17.00 1.40 4.37
N ILE A 146 16.38 2.49 4.82
CA ILE A 146 15.06 2.92 4.33
C ILE A 146 15.13 3.19 2.82
N LYS A 147 16.13 3.94 2.37
CA LYS A 147 16.37 4.25 0.96
C LYS A 147 16.38 2.99 0.11
N TRP A 148 17.22 2.01 0.46
CA TRP A 148 17.38 0.81 -0.35
C TRP A 148 16.15 -0.08 -0.30
N LEU A 149 15.48 -0.22 0.85
CA LEU A 149 14.21 -0.93 0.92
C LEU A 149 13.14 -0.28 0.03
N PHE A 150 13.06 1.06 0.00
CA PHE A 150 12.11 1.78 -0.84
C PHE A 150 12.41 1.64 -2.34
N ILE A 151 13.69 1.71 -2.71
CA ILE A 151 14.14 1.53 -4.09
C ILE A 151 13.91 0.09 -4.55
N PHE A 152 14.29 -0.91 -3.74
CA PHE A 152 14.07 -2.31 -4.07
C PHE A 152 12.59 -2.65 -4.13
N ASN A 153 11.75 -2.07 -3.26
CA ASN A 153 10.30 -2.20 -3.37
C ASN A 153 9.80 -1.81 -4.77
N GLY A 154 10.23 -0.62 -5.23
CA GLY A 154 9.88 -0.11 -6.54
C GLY A 154 10.34 -0.99 -7.68
N ILE A 155 11.63 -1.32 -7.71
CA ILE A 155 12.24 -2.06 -8.82
C ILE A 155 11.73 -3.50 -8.89
N LEU A 156 11.62 -4.19 -7.75
CA LEU A 156 11.29 -5.61 -7.73
C LEU A 156 9.80 -5.87 -7.93
N PHE A 157 8.91 -4.99 -7.44
CA PHE A 157 7.48 -5.27 -7.42
C PHE A 157 6.65 -4.47 -8.44
N ALA A 158 7.09 -3.29 -8.89
CA ALA A 158 6.28 -2.48 -9.81
C ALA A 158 5.96 -3.21 -11.13
N ILE A 159 6.96 -3.85 -11.74
CA ILE A 159 6.78 -4.54 -13.03
C ILE A 159 5.95 -5.82 -12.87
N PRO A 160 6.24 -6.74 -11.92
CA PRO A 160 5.39 -7.90 -11.71
C PRO A 160 3.94 -7.54 -11.38
N THR A 161 3.70 -6.56 -10.51
CA THR A 161 2.34 -6.12 -10.15
C THR A 161 1.59 -5.54 -11.35
N LEU A 162 2.28 -4.91 -12.30
CA LEU A 162 1.66 -4.39 -13.52
C LEU A 162 1.33 -5.49 -14.53
N ILE A 163 2.22 -6.47 -14.70
CA ILE A 163 2.13 -7.45 -15.79
C ILE A 163 1.29 -8.67 -15.38
N LEU A 164 1.43 -9.16 -14.15
CA LEU A 164 0.79 -10.40 -13.70
C LEU A 164 -0.74 -10.42 -13.91
N PRO A 165 -1.50 -9.33 -13.65
CA PRO A 165 -2.95 -9.32 -13.89
C PRO A 165 -3.34 -9.41 -15.37
N ALA A 166 -2.43 -9.05 -16.28
CA ALA A 166 -2.64 -9.17 -17.72
C ALA A 166 -2.35 -10.58 -18.26
N LEU A 167 -1.71 -11.43 -17.45
CA LEU A 167 -1.48 -12.83 -17.78
C LEU A 167 -2.67 -13.68 -17.34
N THR A 168 -3.01 -14.69 -18.14
CA THR A 168 -4.06 -15.65 -17.78
C THR A 168 -3.58 -16.51 -16.62
N MET A 169 -4.02 -16.17 -15.41
CA MET A 169 -3.76 -16.99 -14.23
C MET A 169 -4.73 -18.18 -14.20
N PRO A 170 -4.26 -19.40 -13.92
CA PRO A 170 -5.14 -20.57 -13.77
C PRO A 170 -5.96 -20.42 -12.47
N VAL A 171 -7.15 -19.84 -12.60
CA VAL A 171 -8.18 -19.74 -11.57
C VAL A 171 -9.47 -20.37 -12.07
N ASN A 172 -10.18 -21.05 -11.18
CA ASN A 172 -11.51 -21.61 -11.46
C ASN A 172 -12.55 -20.49 -11.57
N ALA A 173 -13.78 -20.82 -11.98
CA ALA A 173 -14.89 -19.86 -12.09
C ALA A 173 -15.20 -19.10 -10.78
N ALA A 174 -14.78 -19.65 -9.62
CA ALA A 174 -14.90 -19.03 -8.30
C ALA A 174 -13.70 -18.14 -7.91
N GLY A 175 -12.73 -17.93 -8.81
CA GLY A 175 -11.50 -17.19 -8.50
C GLY A 175 -10.45 -17.97 -7.71
N THR A 176 -10.72 -19.23 -7.39
CA THR A 176 -9.84 -20.09 -6.61
C THR A 176 -8.94 -20.93 -7.52
N GLY A 177 -7.66 -21.05 -7.19
CA GLY A 177 -6.70 -21.82 -7.99
C GLY A 177 -5.26 -21.55 -7.59
N VAL A 178 -4.31 -22.13 -8.32
CA VAL A 178 -2.87 -21.96 -8.07
C VAL A 178 -2.48 -20.48 -8.16
N GLY A 179 -3.07 -19.73 -9.10
CA GLY A 179 -2.84 -18.29 -9.24
C GLY A 179 -3.21 -17.49 -7.99
N ASN A 180 -4.35 -17.82 -7.36
CA ASN A 180 -4.79 -17.14 -6.14
C ASN A 180 -3.86 -17.44 -4.96
N GLN A 181 -3.47 -18.71 -4.78
CA GLN A 181 -2.57 -19.09 -3.69
C GLN A 181 -1.20 -18.43 -3.81
N VAL A 182 -0.61 -18.41 -5.01
CA VAL A 182 0.67 -17.74 -5.26
C VAL A 182 0.56 -16.24 -4.99
N GLY A 183 -0.54 -15.61 -5.42
CA GLY A 183 -0.83 -14.21 -5.13
C GLY A 183 -0.94 -13.91 -3.63
N ASP A 184 -1.66 -14.75 -2.88
CA ASP A 184 -1.82 -14.60 -1.43
C ASP A 184 -0.47 -14.70 -0.70
N TYR A 185 0.36 -15.70 -1.04
CA TYR A 185 1.69 -15.84 -0.44
C TYR A 185 2.62 -14.66 -0.79
N ALA A 186 2.60 -14.22 -2.05
CA ALA A 186 3.40 -13.07 -2.49
C ALA A 186 2.99 -11.80 -1.74
N ASN A 187 1.68 -11.57 -1.57
CA ASN A 187 1.14 -10.45 -0.82
C ASN A 187 1.53 -10.50 0.66
N ILE A 188 1.52 -11.68 1.30
CA ILE A 188 1.96 -11.84 2.69
C ILE A 188 3.43 -11.45 2.84
N VAL A 189 4.31 -11.99 2.00
CA VAL A 189 5.76 -11.70 2.05
C VAL A 189 6.02 -10.21 1.79
N TRP A 190 5.37 -9.65 0.77
CA TRP A 190 5.48 -8.24 0.42
C TRP A 190 5.01 -7.33 1.56
N SER A 191 3.89 -7.68 2.21
CA SER A 191 3.34 -6.88 3.31
C SER A 191 4.33 -6.79 4.49
N PHE A 192 4.94 -7.91 4.89
CA PHE A 192 5.97 -7.89 5.94
C PHE A 192 7.23 -7.14 5.52
N TYR A 193 7.65 -7.26 4.26
CA TYR A 193 8.78 -6.52 3.71
C TYR A 193 8.56 -5.00 3.81
N VAL A 194 7.40 -4.50 3.38
CA VAL A 194 7.06 -3.07 3.46
C VAL A 194 6.81 -2.64 4.91
N ALA A 195 6.26 -3.51 5.76
CA ALA A 195 6.09 -3.26 7.19
C ALA A 195 7.45 -3.00 7.87
N ILE A 196 8.50 -3.75 7.52
CA ILE A 196 9.87 -3.50 8.03
C ILE A 196 10.36 -2.12 7.57
N ALA A 197 10.22 -1.79 6.28
CA ALA A 197 10.66 -0.50 5.74
C ALA A 197 9.97 0.69 6.41
N THR A 198 8.65 0.59 6.62
CA THR A 198 7.83 1.63 7.25
C THR A 198 8.05 1.70 8.77
N GLY A 199 8.34 0.58 9.42
CA GLY A 199 8.74 0.54 10.83
C GLY A 199 10.10 1.21 11.08
N LEU A 200 11.07 1.05 10.16
CA LEU A 200 12.33 1.80 10.19
C LEU A 200 12.09 3.29 9.98
N LEU A 201 11.17 3.66 9.09
CA LEU A 201 10.77 5.06 8.89
C LEU A 201 10.09 5.67 10.13
N ALA A 202 9.26 4.90 10.84
CA ALA A 202 8.72 5.32 12.13
C ALA A 202 9.84 5.59 13.14
N ASN A 203 10.86 4.72 13.20
CA ASN A 203 12.03 4.95 14.06
C ASN A 203 12.82 6.20 13.66
N LEU A 204 12.93 6.52 12.37
CA LEU A 204 13.56 7.75 11.89
C LEU A 204 12.80 8.98 12.41
N PHE A 205 11.48 9.04 12.21
CA PHE A 205 10.66 10.16 12.68
C PHE A 205 10.60 10.26 14.21
N LYS A 206 10.69 9.14 14.93
CA LYS A 206 10.83 9.13 16.39
C LYS A 206 12.08 9.88 16.84
N ARG A 207 13.23 9.63 16.18
CA ARG A 207 14.50 10.31 16.47
C ARG A 207 14.43 11.81 16.14
N LEU A 208 13.76 12.19 15.05
CA LEU A 208 13.55 13.59 14.71
C LEU A 208 12.66 14.30 15.74
N LYS A 209 11.61 13.62 16.20
CA LYS A 209 10.70 14.13 17.24
C LYS A 209 11.39 14.35 18.59
N SER A 210 12.39 13.54 18.95
CA SER A 210 13.15 13.74 20.21
C SER A 210 14.14 14.90 20.14
N THR A 211 14.52 15.34 18.95
CA THR A 211 15.52 16.40 18.72
C THR A 211 14.89 17.77 18.44
N THR A 212 13.55 17.84 18.30
CA THR A 212 12.77 19.05 17.96
C THR A 212 11.82 19.46 19.08
#